data_AF-A0A6B3FKQ2-F1
#
_entry.id   AF-A0A6B3FKQ2-F1
#
_cell.length_a   1.000
_cell.length_b   1.000
_cell.length_c   1.000
_cell.angle_alpha   90.00
_cell.angle_beta   90.00
_cell.angle_gamma   90.00
#
_symmetry.space_group_name_H-M   'P 1'
#
loop_
_entity.id
_entity.type
_entity.pdbx_description
1 polymer ?
#
loop_
_entity_poly.entity_id
_entity_poly.type
_entity_poly.pdbx_seq_one_letter_code
_entity_poly.pdbx_strand_id
1 'polypeptide(L)'
;GGLGLFLRSLGGLDRGAATAAFDRFRAGRTLASEQLDFLQQIVDFLAQRGIMEAGDLYEAPFTAIAPTGPEEIFAEEDVDIVVTILDAIRVTAIPQDQAS
;
A
#
# COMPACT_ATOMS: atom_id res chain seq x y z
N GLY A 1 -0.41 -23.09 -3.53
CA GLY A 1 0.71 -22.44 -2.84
C GLY A 1 1.44 -21.49 -3.77
N GLY A 2 0.92 -20.26 -3.93
CA GLY A 2 1.55 -19.23 -4.77
C GLY A 2 1.63 -17.84 -4.12
N LEU A 3 0.97 -17.64 -2.97
CA LEU A 3 0.90 -16.34 -2.30
C LEU A 3 2.00 -16.16 -1.23
N GLY A 4 2.47 -17.25 -0.63
CA GLY A 4 3.50 -17.21 0.43
C GLY A 4 4.95 -17.06 -0.06
N LEU A 5 5.21 -17.18 -1.36
CA LEU A 5 6.57 -17.09 -1.92
C LEU A 5 6.91 -15.70 -2.48
N PHE A 6 5.91 -14.93 -2.94
CA PHE A 6 6.14 -13.55 -3.41
C PHE A 6 6.41 -12.56 -2.27
N LEU A 7 5.86 -12.83 -1.08
CA LEU A 7 6.02 -11.96 0.10
C LEU A 7 7.36 -12.14 0.82
N ARG A 8 8.14 -13.17 0.49
CA ARG A 8 9.36 -13.54 1.23
C ARG A 8 10.63 -12.82 0.79
N SER A 9 10.54 -11.90 -0.18
CA SER A 9 11.66 -11.02 -0.58
C SER A 9 11.57 -9.60 -0.01
N LEU A 10 10.61 -9.31 0.87
CA LEU A 10 10.44 -8.01 1.52
C LEU A 10 11.43 -7.78 2.69
N GLY A 11 12.67 -8.23 2.52
CA GLY A 11 13.81 -7.92 3.43
C GLY A 11 14.33 -6.49 3.28
N GLY A 12 13.68 -5.68 2.46
CA GLY A 12 13.86 -4.24 2.32
C GLY A 12 12.67 -3.74 1.54
N LEU A 13 11.93 -2.78 2.09
CA LEU A 13 10.73 -2.25 1.46
C LEU A 13 11.11 -1.37 0.27
N ASP A 14 11.58 -2.00 -0.81
CA ASP A 14 11.91 -1.28 -2.02
C ASP A 14 10.63 -0.87 -2.76
N ARG A 15 10.76 0.17 -3.57
CA ARG A 15 9.66 0.71 -4.38
C ARG A 15 9.02 -0.35 -5.28
N GLY A 16 9.79 -1.34 -5.72
CA GLY A 16 9.35 -2.41 -6.62
C GLY A 16 8.36 -3.35 -5.94
N ALA A 17 8.61 -3.73 -4.70
CA ALA A 17 7.71 -4.61 -3.96
C ALA A 17 6.39 -3.92 -3.58
N ALA A 18 6.44 -2.64 -3.19
CA ALA A 18 5.23 -1.83 -2.99
C ALA A 18 4.45 -1.67 -4.31
N THR A 19 5.14 -1.37 -5.43
CA THR A 19 4.51 -1.26 -6.75
C THR A 19 3.83 -2.58 -7.15
N ALA A 20 4.51 -3.72 -7.00
CA ALA A 20 3.97 -5.02 -7.36
C ALA A 20 2.72 -5.41 -6.54
N ALA A 21 2.67 -5.00 -5.26
CA ALA A 21 1.49 -5.20 -4.41
C ALA A 21 0.27 -4.43 -4.95
N PHE A 22 0.48 -3.18 -5.40
CA PHE A 22 -0.58 -2.35 -5.97
C PHE A 22 -0.89 -2.65 -7.44
N ASP A 23 0.02 -3.27 -8.21
CA ASP A 23 -0.26 -3.70 -9.59
C ASP A 23 -1.43 -4.67 -9.66
N ARG A 24 -1.56 -5.55 -8.66
CA ARG A 24 -2.70 -6.48 -8.59
C ARG A 24 -4.01 -5.79 -8.23
N PHE A 25 -3.96 -4.73 -7.44
CA PHE A 25 -5.12 -3.87 -7.18
C PHE A 25 -5.56 -3.13 -8.45
N ARG A 26 -4.60 -2.64 -9.23
CA ARG A 26 -4.84 -1.94 -10.50
C ARG A 26 -5.30 -2.88 -11.63
N ALA A 27 -4.91 -4.14 -11.58
CA ALA A 27 -5.20 -5.12 -12.64
C ALA A 27 -6.71 -5.29 -12.88
N GLY A 28 -7.16 -4.97 -14.09
CA GLY A 28 -8.56 -5.09 -14.50
C GLY A 28 -9.45 -3.93 -14.04
N ARG A 29 -8.87 -2.86 -13.49
CA ARG A 29 -9.59 -1.65 -13.07
C ARG A 29 -9.18 -0.45 -13.91
N THR A 30 -10.14 0.41 -14.22
CA THR A 30 -9.89 1.72 -14.81
C THR A 30 -9.93 2.74 -13.68
N LEU A 31 -8.75 3.18 -13.22
CA LEU A 31 -8.63 4.16 -12.15
C LEU A 31 -8.58 5.59 -12.73
N ALA A 32 -9.16 6.55 -12.01
CA ALA A 32 -9.03 7.97 -12.29
C ALA A 32 -7.62 8.47 -11.94
N SER A 33 -7.25 9.64 -12.47
CA SER A 33 -5.92 10.23 -12.21
C SER A 33 -5.65 10.42 -10.72
N GLU A 34 -6.63 10.93 -9.96
CA GLU A 34 -6.50 11.14 -8.51
C GLU A 34 -6.27 9.84 -7.75
N GLN A 35 -6.94 8.74 -8.15
CA GLN A 35 -6.72 7.41 -7.59
C GLN A 35 -5.32 6.88 -7.91
N LEU A 36 -4.84 7.08 -9.14
CA LEU A 36 -3.48 6.67 -9.53
C LEU A 36 -2.42 7.45 -8.76
N ASP A 37 -2.60 8.76 -8.63
CA ASP A 37 -1.71 9.64 -7.89
C ASP A 37 -1.68 9.28 -6.40
N PHE A 38 -2.83 8.95 -5.81
CA PHE A 38 -2.91 8.49 -4.42
C PHE A 38 -2.13 7.19 -4.20
N LEU A 39 -2.34 6.19 -5.06
CA LEU A 39 -1.60 4.91 -4.98
C LEU A 39 -0.10 5.11 -5.19
N GLN A 40 0.30 6.00 -6.11
CA GLN A 40 1.70 6.33 -6.35
C GLN A 40 2.34 6.97 -5.12
N GLN A 41 1.61 7.85 -4.44
CA GLN A 41 2.06 8.49 -3.21
C GLN A 41 2.22 7.49 -2.07
N ILE A 42 1.33 6.49 -1.98
CA ILE A 42 1.48 5.38 -1.03
C ILE A 42 2.77 4.62 -1.27
N VAL A 43 3.01 4.20 -2.52
CA VAL A 43 4.23 3.48 -2.92
C VAL A 43 5.47 4.28 -2.57
N ASP A 44 5.47 5.58 -2.85
CA ASP A 44 6.61 6.46 -2.58
C ASP A 44 6.85 6.68 -1.09
N PHE A 45 5.79 6.78 -0.29
CA PHE A 45 5.90 6.88 1.17
C PHE A 45 6.43 5.60 1.77
N LEU A 46 5.89 4.44 1.36
CA LEU A 46 6.36 3.12 1.76
C LEU A 46 7.84 2.92 1.39
N ALA A 47 8.25 3.29 0.18
CA ALA A 47 9.64 3.18 -0.26
C ALA A 47 10.61 4.09 0.52
N GLN A 48 10.14 5.24 1.02
CA GLN A 48 10.96 6.20 1.77
C GLN A 48 11.02 5.90 3.27
N ARG A 49 9.89 5.54 3.88
CA ARG A 49 9.75 5.38 5.34
C ARG A 49 9.70 3.92 5.78
N GLY A 50 9.45 2.99 4.86
CA GLY A 50 9.42 1.55 5.10
C GLY A 50 8.16 1.03 5.83
N ILE A 51 7.42 1.89 6.51
CA ILE A 51 6.20 1.53 7.25
C ILE A 51 5.15 2.61 7.01
N MET A 52 3.90 2.18 6.87
CA MET A 52 2.71 3.03 6.80
C MET A 52 1.60 2.38 7.61
N GLU A 53 0.87 3.19 8.37
CA GLU A 53 -0.37 2.79 9.05
C GLU A 53 -1.58 3.34 8.29
N ALA A 54 -2.76 2.72 8.46
CA ALA A 54 -3.97 3.18 7.80
C ALA A 54 -4.33 4.64 8.16
N GLY A 55 -3.97 5.09 9.38
CA GLY A 55 -4.15 6.47 9.82
C GLY A 55 -3.34 7.48 9.01
N ASP A 56 -2.19 7.09 8.43
CA ASP A 56 -1.37 7.99 7.62
C ASP A 56 -2.11 8.46 6.35
N LEU A 57 -3.10 7.70 5.87
CA LEU A 57 -3.92 8.05 4.70
C LEU A 57 -4.81 9.28 4.94
N TYR A 58 -5.05 9.64 6.21
CA TYR A 58 -5.83 10.81 6.62
C TYR A 58 -4.94 12.00 7.02
N GLU A 59 -3.63 11.90 6.76
CA GLU A 59 -2.65 12.92 7.08
C GLU A 59 -1.97 13.46 5.81
N ALA A 60 -1.27 14.60 5.92
CA ALA A 60 -0.48 15.11 4.81
C ALA A 60 0.68 14.14 4.49
N PRO A 61 1.00 13.86 3.20
CA PRO A 61 0.52 14.55 1.99
C PRO A 61 -0.79 14.02 1.37
N PHE A 62 -1.36 12.92 1.88
CA PHE A 62 -2.52 12.25 1.28
C PHE A 62 -3.78 13.11 1.29
N THR A 63 -3.96 13.92 2.33
CA THR A 63 -5.04 14.91 2.42
C THR A 63 -4.99 16.01 1.36
N ALA A 64 -3.89 16.15 0.62
CA ALA A 64 -3.83 17.05 -0.53
C ALA A 64 -4.60 16.51 -1.74
N ILE A 65 -4.73 15.18 -1.86
CA ILE A 65 -5.47 14.50 -2.93
C ILE A 65 -6.89 14.17 -2.45
N ALA A 66 -7.01 13.69 -1.20
CA ALA A 66 -8.28 13.28 -0.61
C ALA A 66 -8.46 13.95 0.77
N PRO A 67 -8.92 15.22 0.81
CA PRO A 67 -9.01 16.01 2.04
C PRO A 67 -9.80 15.36 3.17
N THR A 68 -10.81 14.55 2.84
CA THR A 68 -11.65 13.87 3.84
C THR A 68 -11.23 12.42 4.11
N GLY A 69 -10.24 11.91 3.38
CA GLY A 69 -9.76 10.54 3.47
C GLY A 69 -9.89 9.77 2.15
N PRO A 70 -9.30 8.56 2.06
CA PRO A 70 -9.30 7.75 0.84
C PRO A 70 -10.70 7.42 0.30
N GLU A 71 -11.74 7.48 1.14
CA GLU A 71 -13.15 7.28 0.80
C GLU A 71 -13.70 8.36 -0.16
N GLU A 72 -13.03 9.51 -0.28
CA GLU A 72 -13.42 10.57 -1.22
C GLU A 72 -13.19 10.16 -2.68
N ILE A 73 -12.17 9.34 -2.91
CA ILE A 73 -11.72 8.94 -4.24
C ILE A 73 -11.87 7.43 -4.49
N PHE A 74 -12.05 6.62 -3.46
CA PHE A 74 -12.27 5.17 -3.55
C PHE A 74 -13.61 4.78 -2.91
N ALA A 75 -14.24 3.73 -3.44
CA ALA A 75 -15.36 3.10 -2.75
C ALA A 75 -14.86 2.45 -1.44
N GLU A 76 -15.74 2.29 -0.43
CA GLU A 76 -15.38 1.66 0.85
C GLU A 76 -14.70 0.29 0.66
N GLU A 77 -15.22 -0.54 -0.24
CA GLU A 77 -14.63 -1.85 -0.58
C GLU A 77 -13.19 -1.74 -1.09
N ASP A 78 -12.88 -0.66 -1.82
CA ASP A 78 -11.55 -0.41 -2.36
C ASP A 78 -10.59 0.13 -1.29
N VAL A 79 -11.09 0.96 -0.38
CA VAL A 79 -10.34 1.42 0.81
C VAL A 79 -9.94 0.23 1.67
N ASP A 80 -10.87 -0.70 1.94
CA ASP A 80 -10.60 -1.93 2.70
C ASP A 80 -9.50 -2.78 2.05
N ILE A 81 -9.51 -2.89 0.72
CA ILE A 81 -8.47 -3.63 -0.01
C ILE A 81 -7.12 -2.90 0.10
N VAL A 82 -7.09 -1.57 -0.04
CA VAL A 82 -5.85 -0.79 0.13
C VAL A 82 -5.28 -0.97 1.53
N VAL A 83 -6.11 -0.87 2.58
CA VAL A 83 -5.69 -1.09 3.98
C VAL A 83 -5.16 -2.52 4.18
N THR A 84 -5.82 -3.52 3.59
CA THR A 84 -5.37 -4.92 3.64
C THR A 84 -4.00 -5.09 2.98
N ILE A 85 -3.75 -4.42 1.86
CA ILE A 85 -2.44 -4.44 1.19
C ILE A 85 -1.37 -3.79 2.07
N LEU A 86 -1.68 -2.65 2.70
CA LEU A 86 -0.76 -1.97 3.63
C LEU A 86 -0.38 -2.86 4.81
N ASP A 87 -1.34 -3.55 5.42
CA ASP A 87 -1.09 -4.47 6.53
C ASP A 87 -0.21 -5.66 6.09
N ALA A 88 -0.49 -6.23 4.92
CA ALA A 88 0.32 -7.31 4.36
C ALA A 88 1.78 -6.87 4.09
N ILE A 89 1.97 -5.64 3.59
CA ILE A 89 3.29 -5.04 3.39
C ILE A 89 3.98 -4.83 4.74
N ARG A 90 3.27 -4.35 5.77
CA ARG A 90 3.83 -4.15 7.12
C ARG A 90 4.27 -5.47 7.77
N VAL A 91 3.44 -6.52 7.68
CA VAL A 91 3.76 -7.85 8.25
C VAL A 91 5.00 -8.46 7.61
N THR A 92 5.26 -8.14 6.34
CA THR A 92 6.40 -8.65 5.58
C THR A 92 7.64 -7.77 5.70
N ALA A 93 7.46 -6.48 6.01
CA ALA A 93 8.51 -5.51 6.33
C ALA A 93 9.22 -5.78 7.67
N ILE A 94 8.48 -6.32 8.65
CA ILE A 94 9.04 -6.73 9.92
C ILE A 94 9.78 -8.05 9.65
N PRO A 95 11.13 -8.09 9.74
CA PRO A 95 11.84 -9.35 9.66
C PRO A 95 11.26 -10.25 10.76
N GLN A 96 10.83 -11.45 10.39
CA GLN A 96 10.56 -12.53 11.35
C GLN A 96 11.90 -12.98 11.97
N ASP A 97 12.61 -12.07 12.63
CA ASP A 97 13.82 -12.39 13.37
C ASP A 97 13.38 -12.69 14.80
N GLN A 98 12.78 -13.87 15.00
CA GLN A 98 12.73 -14.63 16.25
C GLN A 98 12.11 -16.01 15.93
N ALA A 99 12.86 -16.88 15.24
CA ALA A 99 12.68 -18.31 15.38
C ALA A 99 14.08 -18.89 15.63
N SER A 100 14.28 -19.23 16.90
CA SER A 100 15.50 -19.69 17.58
C SER A 100 16.28 -20.78 16.85
#